data_AF-A0A6N2VFX5-F1
#
_entry.id   AF-A0A6N2VFX5-F1
#
_cell.length_a   1.000
_cell.length_b   1.000
_cell.length_c   1.000
_cell.angle_alpha   90.00
_cell.angle_beta   90.00
_cell.angle_gamma   90.00
#
_symmetry.space_group_name_H-M   'P 1'
#
loop_
_entity.id
_entity.type
_entity.pdbx_description
1 polymer ?
#
loop_
_entity_poly.entity_id
_entity_poly.type
_entity_poly.pdbx_seq_one_letter_code
_entity_poly.pdbx_strand_id
1 'polypeptide(L)'
;MDKEKFNRAIELNKKIEEYKSHKTALESCNIKYGGGLIFTYNRMHNDVPLKEEIFGKNFFQNYMNALDNKIETLQKDFNEL
;
A
#
# COMPACT_ATOMS: atom_id res chain seq x y z
N MET A 1 -5.90 -11.90 -29.43
CA MET A 1 -5.52 -11.72 -28.02
C MET A 1 -6.60 -12.38 -27.19
N ASP A 2 -6.24 -13.32 -26.32
CA ASP A 2 -7.22 -14.02 -25.48
C ASP A 2 -7.93 -12.99 -24.58
N LYS A 3 -9.27 -12.97 -24.63
CA LYS A 3 -10.09 -12.01 -23.87
C LYS A 3 -9.85 -12.15 -22.37
N GLU A 4 -9.56 -13.35 -21.89
CA GLU A 4 -9.24 -13.60 -20.49
C GLU A 4 -7.89 -12.99 -20.10
N LYS A 5 -6.87 -13.19 -20.96
CA LYS A 5 -5.54 -12.60 -20.77
C LYS A 5 -5.60 -11.07 -20.76
N PHE A 6 -6.40 -10.47 -21.64
CA PHE A 6 -6.61 -9.02 -21.68
C PHE A 6 -7.31 -8.49 -20.42
N ASN A 7 -8.39 -9.15 -19.97
CA ASN A 7 -9.09 -8.75 -18.75
C ASN A 7 -8.18 -8.85 -17.51
N ARG A 8 -7.39 -9.94 -17.42
CA ARG A 8 -6.45 -10.15 -16.31
C ARG A 8 -5.34 -9.09 -16.30
N ALA A 9 -4.83 -8.70 -17.47
CA ALA A 9 -3.86 -7.61 -17.60
C ALA A 9 -4.44 -6.27 -17.10
N ILE A 10 -5.68 -5.93 -17.44
CA ILE A 10 -6.36 -4.72 -16.95
C ILE A 10 -6.48 -4.74 -15.42
N GLU A 11 -6.93 -5.84 -14.84
CA GLU A 11 -7.09 -5.96 -13.38
C GLU A 11 -5.76 -5.83 -12.63
N LEU A 12 -4.70 -6.48 -13.13
CA LEU A 12 -3.37 -6.37 -12.54
C LEU A 12 -2.85 -4.95 -12.64
N ASN A 13 -2.97 -4.31 -13.81
CA ASN A 13 -2.51 -2.94 -13.99
C ASN A 13 -3.25 -1.97 -13.05
N LYS A 14 -4.56 -2.14 -12.86
CA LYS A 14 -5.34 -1.34 -11.91
C LYS A 14 -4.81 -1.52 -10.47
N LYS A 15 -4.56 -2.75 -10.04
CA LYS A 15 -4.00 -3.02 -8.70
C LYS A 15 -2.60 -2.41 -8.53
N ILE A 16 -1.74 -2.51 -9.55
CA ILE A 16 -0.40 -1.90 -9.54
C ILE A 16 -0.51 -0.40 -9.32
N GLU A 17 -1.39 0.28 -10.06
CA GLU A 17 -1.58 1.73 -9.93
C GLU A 17 -2.20 2.12 -8.58
N GLU A 18 -3.12 1.32 -8.04
CA GLU A 18 -3.66 1.52 -6.67
C GLU A 18 -2.55 1.47 -5.62
N TYR A 19 -1.67 0.46 -5.67
CA TYR A 19 -0.56 0.35 -4.71
C TYR A 19 0.50 1.43 -4.89
N LYS A 20 0.82 1.82 -6.13
CA LYS A 20 1.72 2.97 -6.39
C LYS A 20 1.13 4.28 -5.85
N SER A 21 -0.16 4.52 -6.09
CA SER A 21 -0.85 5.70 -5.56
C SER A 21 -0.81 5.73 -4.03
N HIS A 22 -1.05 4.58 -3.39
CA HIS A 22 -0.95 4.45 -1.95
C HIS A 22 0.47 4.73 -1.43
N LYS A 23 1.50 4.23 -2.13
CA LYS A 23 2.91 4.50 -1.80
C LYS A 23 3.20 6.00 -1.85
N THR A 24 2.83 6.66 -2.94
CA THR A 24 3.03 8.11 -3.12
C THR A 24 2.33 8.91 -2.01
N ALA A 25 1.10 8.52 -1.64
CA ALA A 25 0.39 9.15 -0.54
C ALA A 25 1.18 9.04 0.78
N LEU A 26 1.67 7.85 1.12
CA LEU A 26 2.47 7.63 2.32
C LEU A 26 3.80 8.40 2.32
N GLU A 27 4.49 8.46 1.18
CA GLU A 27 5.73 9.25 1.04
C GLU A 27 5.47 10.74 1.27
N SER A 28 4.31 11.24 0.80
CA SER A 28 3.91 12.64 1.01
C SER A 28 3.50 12.97 2.44
N CYS A 29 3.17 11.98 3.26
CA CYS A 29 2.71 12.19 4.64
C CYS A 29 3.79 12.68 5.60
N ASN A 30 5.07 12.76 5.17
CA ASN A 30 6.17 13.33 5.97
C ASN A 30 6.36 12.69 7.36
N ILE A 31 5.87 11.46 7.56
CA ILE A 31 5.89 10.72 8.83
C ILE A 31 7.31 10.51 9.39
N LYS A 32 8.33 10.63 8.54
CA LYS A 32 9.76 10.63 8.92
C LYS A 32 10.14 11.77 9.89
N TYR A 33 9.33 12.83 10.00
CA TYR A 33 9.53 13.94 10.93
C TYR A 33 8.77 13.79 12.25
N GLY A 34 8.17 12.61 12.49
CA GLY A 34 7.33 12.32 13.65
C GLY A 34 5.86 12.08 13.25
N GLY A 35 5.12 11.39 14.10
CA GLY A 35 3.71 11.07 13.86
C GLY A 35 3.22 9.90 14.71
N GLY A 36 1.91 9.67 14.69
CA GLY A 36 1.27 8.50 15.30
C GLY A 36 0.33 7.85 14.30
N LEU A 37 0.07 6.56 14.46
CA LEU A 37 -0.93 5.86 13.66
C LEU A 37 -2.31 6.05 14.30
N ILE A 38 -3.29 6.44 13.49
CA ILE A 38 -4.70 6.43 13.88
C ILE A 38 -5.35 5.29 13.13
N PHE A 39 -5.95 4.37 13.87
CA PHE A 39 -6.83 3.37 13.29
C PHE A 39 -8.23 3.98 13.14
N THR A 40 -8.62 4.23 11.90
CA THR A 40 -9.97 4.73 11.55
C THR A 40 -10.87 3.55 11.22
N TYR A 41 -11.76 3.19 12.14
CA TYR A 41 -12.78 2.17 11.90
C TYR A 41 -14.12 2.79 11.49
N ASN A 42 -14.49 2.57 10.23
CA ASN A 42 -15.55 3.31 9.51
C ASN A 42 -15.22 4.80 9.38
N ARG A 43 -15.54 5.40 8.22
CA ARG A 43 -15.01 6.69 7.76
C ARG A 43 -15.25 7.92 8.68
N MET A 44 -15.93 7.82 9.82
CA MET A 44 -16.33 9.03 10.57
C MET A 44 -16.32 8.97 12.11
N HIS A 45 -16.31 7.82 12.79
CA HIS A 45 -16.68 7.82 14.24
C HIS A 45 -15.81 7.01 15.20
N ASN A 46 -14.80 6.25 14.74
CA ASN A 46 -13.97 5.45 15.64
C ASN A 46 -12.49 5.57 15.29
N ASP A 47 -11.95 6.77 15.49
CA ASP A 47 -10.51 7.01 15.40
C ASP A 47 -9.85 6.64 16.73
N VAL A 48 -8.98 5.64 16.71
CA VAL A 48 -8.23 5.20 17.88
C VAL A 48 -6.74 5.37 17.60
N PRO A 49 -6.03 6.23 18.35
CA PRO A 49 -4.58 6.34 18.22
C PRO A 49 -3.93 5.04 18.70
N LEU A 50 -3.10 4.44 17.86
CA LEU A 50 -2.34 3.24 18.19
C LEU A 50 -1.11 3.62 19.03
N LYS A 51 -0.71 2.70 19.91
CA LYS A 51 0.44 2.86 20.79
C LYS A 51 1.72 2.42 20.08
N GLU A 52 2.69 3.32 20.01
CA GLU A 52 3.98 3.07 19.33
C GLU A 52 4.74 1.90 19.96
N GLU A 53 4.63 1.70 21.28
CA GLU A 53 5.23 0.54 21.93
C GLU A 53 4.70 -0.81 21.43
N ILE A 54 3.52 -0.84 20.80
CA ILE A 54 2.89 -2.05 20.26
C ILE A 54 3.24 -2.25 18.78
N PHE A 55 3.06 -1.24 17.92
CA PHE A 55 3.30 -1.38 16.48
C PHE A 55 4.78 -1.22 16.08
N GLY A 56 5.60 -0.64 16.96
CA GLY A 56 7.04 -0.52 16.82
C GLY A 56 7.52 0.67 15.99
N LYS A 57 8.73 1.15 16.34
CA LYS A 57 9.36 2.34 15.73
C LYS A 57 9.62 2.24 14.23
N ASN A 58 9.75 1.02 13.71
CA ASN A 58 10.10 0.75 12.31
C ASN A 58 8.89 0.41 11.43
N PHE A 59 7.66 0.58 11.94
CA PHE A 59 6.45 0.23 11.21
C PHE A 59 6.42 0.83 9.80
N PHE A 60 6.69 2.14 9.67
CA PHE A 60 6.61 2.81 8.38
C PHE A 60 7.60 2.26 7.35
N GLN A 61 8.86 2.05 7.76
CA GLN A 61 9.87 1.46 6.88
C GLN A 61 9.48 0.05 6.46
N ASN A 62 9.01 -0.76 7.40
CA ASN A 62 8.58 -2.13 7.14
C ASN A 62 7.38 -2.16 6.18
N TYR A 63 6.41 -1.26 6.37
CA TYR A 63 5.24 -1.14 5.52
C TYR A 63 5.61 -0.69 4.10
N MET A 64 6.48 0.31 3.96
CA MET A 64 7.00 0.78 2.68
C MET A 64 7.74 -0.33 1.93
N ASN A 65 8.61 -1.08 2.62
CA ASN A 65 9.30 -2.23 2.03
C ASN A 65 8.33 -3.33 1.58
N ALA A 66 7.30 -3.62 2.38
CA ALA A 66 6.28 -4.61 2.02
C ALA A 66 5.44 -4.15 0.80
N LEU A 67 5.16 -2.85 0.72
CA LEU A 67 4.46 -2.24 -0.40
C LEU A 67 5.28 -2.32 -1.69
N ASP A 68 6.58 -2.06 -1.62
CA ASP A 68 7.51 -2.21 -2.74
C ASP A 68 7.57 -3.64 -3.26
N ASN A 69 7.78 -4.61 -2.36
CA ASN A 69 7.77 -6.03 -2.71
C ASN A 69 6.45 -6.45 -3.37
N LYS A 70 5.31 -5.89 -2.92
CA LYS A 70 4.00 -6.20 -3.49
C LYS A 70 3.85 -5.62 -4.90
N ILE A 71 4.31 -4.40 -5.13
CA ILE A 71 4.31 -3.76 -6.45
C ILE A 71 5.20 -4.55 -7.41
N GLU A 72 6.42 -4.90 -6.99
CA GLU A 72 7.36 -5.68 -7.81
C GLU A 72 6.78 -7.05 -8.20
N THR A 73 6.15 -7.74 -7.24
CA THR A 73 5.49 -9.03 -7.51
C THR A 73 4.38 -8.89 -8.55
N LEU A 74 3.52 -7.88 -8.41
CA LEU A 74 2.42 -7.64 -9.37
C LEU A 74 2.94 -7.22 -10.76
N GLN A 75 4.02 -6.45 -10.81
CA GLN A 75 4.67 -6.08 -12.07
C GLN A 75 5.28 -7.29 -12.77
N LYS A 76 5.89 -8.21 -12.01
CA LYS A 76 6.38 -9.47 -12.54
C LYS A 76 5.24 -10.31 -13.12
N ASP A 77 4.16 -10.49 -12.35
CA ASP A 77 2.95 -11.20 -12.81
C ASP A 77 2.37 -10.59 -14.09
N PHE A 78 2.40 -9.26 -14.22
CA PHE A 78 1.93 -8.54 -15.41
C PHE A 78 2.85 -8.73 -16.62
N ASN A 79 4.18 -8.73 -16.41
CA ASN A 79 5.16 -8.92 -17.48
C ASN A 79 5.22 -10.37 -17.99
N GLU A 80 4.90 -11.33 -17.13
CA GLU A 80 4.85 -12.76 -17.45
C GLU A 80 3.51 -13.20 -18.09
N LEU A 81 2.51 -12.31 -18.17
CA LEU A 81 1.22 -12.62 -18.77
C LEU A 81 1.29 -12.89 -20.27
#